data_AF-A0A7W5DYA3-F1
#
_entry.id   AF-A0A7W5DYA3-F1
#
_cell.length_a   1.000
_cell.length_b   1.000
_cell.length_c   1.000
_cell.angle_alpha   90.00
_cell.angle_beta   90.00
_cell.angle_gamma   90.00
#
_symmetry.space_group_name_H-M   'P 1'
#
loop_
_entity.id
_entity.type
_entity.pdbx_description
1 polymer ?
#
loop_
_entity_poly.entity_id
_entity_poly.type
_entity_poly.pdbx_seq_one_letter_code
_entity_poly.pdbx_strand_id
1 'polypeptide(L)'
;MKFICMGFIDESKLPFLAEDDGQRMMEECLAYDDELRRGGHFLGGEALQAAQNAVTLRIKNGSVEVTDGPYIESKEMLGGILLLEARDLNHAISLMTQHPGVKMGPFEIRPADEEVNALIAARDAAMANASHDECDHSLKPCDGKPAVATRKEWQSAIDCLRVKEKAATRAQDALAAERRRLPMVKIEKEYTFEGPSGMVKLIDLFEGRQQLAVYHFMFAENVCGWPTAGCVGCSTLVDNLGHSAHINARGLSIALVSLGPLANLEAYKKRMGWALPWYSSAGTTFNEDFGVTTLEGESHGLSMFLRDGNDIYQTYFTGQRGCEAFMTSFALLDRAPLGRQETWEDSPQGWPQSDPYVWWRRNDEYEAPMLTPLQK
;
A
#
# COMPACT_ATOMS: atom_id res chain seq x y z
N MET A 1 10.47 32.41 -10.90
CA MET A 1 11.58 31.99 -11.78
C MET A 1 12.43 30.97 -11.04
N LYS A 2 12.95 29.97 -11.76
CA LYS A 2 13.79 28.92 -11.14
C LYS A 2 15.28 29.24 -11.28
N PHE A 3 16.05 28.92 -10.25
CA PHE A 3 17.50 29.10 -10.21
C PHE A 3 18.19 27.82 -9.75
N ILE A 4 19.33 27.50 -10.37
CA ILE A 4 20.23 26.43 -9.93
C ILE A 4 21.39 27.08 -9.17
N CYS A 5 21.56 26.71 -7.91
CA CYS A 5 22.63 27.17 -7.04
C CYS A 5 23.63 26.04 -6.85
N MET A 6 24.82 26.18 -7.42
CA MET A 6 25.88 25.19 -7.42
C MET A 6 26.90 25.53 -6.34
N GLY A 7 26.98 24.72 -5.29
CA GLY A 7 27.92 24.92 -4.18
C GLY A 7 29.25 24.22 -4.46
N PHE A 8 30.33 24.99 -4.45
CA PHE A 8 31.68 24.47 -4.66
C PHE A 8 32.44 24.37 -3.34
N ILE A 9 33.22 23.30 -3.18
CA ILE A 9 33.95 22.99 -1.95
C ILE A 9 35.41 22.73 -2.31
N ASP A 10 36.32 23.29 -1.51
CA ASP A 10 37.73 22.93 -1.54
C ASP A 10 37.93 21.63 -0.77
N GLU A 11 38.07 20.51 -1.50
CA GLU A 11 38.15 19.19 -0.90
C GLU A 11 39.36 19.02 0.04
N SER A 12 40.42 19.83 -0.11
CA SER A 12 41.56 19.81 0.81
C SER A 12 41.23 20.34 2.21
N LYS A 13 40.11 21.06 2.35
CA LYS A 13 39.59 21.58 3.62
C LYS A 13 38.58 20.64 4.28
N LEU A 14 38.07 19.63 3.57
CA LEU A 14 37.12 18.64 4.10
C LEU A 14 37.64 17.89 5.34
N PRO A 15 38.92 17.49 5.45
CA PRO A 15 39.43 16.81 6.65
C PRO A 15 39.34 17.67 7.92
N PHE A 16 39.38 19.00 7.80
CA PHE A 16 39.23 19.94 8.93
C PHE A 16 37.77 20.19 9.32
N LEU A 17 36.83 19.69 8.52
CA LEU A 17 35.38 19.77 8.75
C LEU A 17 34.81 18.43 9.24
N ALA A 18 35.64 17.38 9.37
CA ALA A 18 35.20 16.06 9.82
C ALA A 18 35.06 15.95 11.35
N GLU A 19 35.38 17.01 12.10
CA GLU A 19 35.15 17.15 13.55
C GLU A 19 33.72 17.69 13.83
N ASP A 20 33.36 17.82 15.11
CA ASP A 20 32.06 18.34 15.59
C ASP A 20 31.64 19.65 14.88
N ASP A 21 32.61 20.46 14.46
CA ASP A 21 32.40 21.73 13.77
C ASP A 21 31.75 21.57 12.38
N GLY A 22 32.05 20.52 11.61
CA GLY A 22 31.41 20.33 10.30
C GLY A 22 30.07 19.59 10.37
N GLN A 23 29.83 18.78 11.39
CA GLN A 23 28.47 18.31 11.69
C GLN A 23 27.56 19.50 12.02
N ARG A 24 28.01 20.39 12.90
CA ARG A 24 27.26 21.62 13.23
C ARG A 24 27.02 22.49 12.00
N MET A 25 28.03 22.67 11.14
CA MET A 25 27.86 23.43 9.90
C MET A 25 26.84 22.78 8.95
N MET A 26 26.85 21.46 8.84
CA MET A 26 25.85 20.74 8.04
C MET A 26 24.44 20.94 8.61
N GLU A 27 24.28 20.84 9.93
CA GLU A 27 23.01 21.13 10.60
C GLU A 27 22.54 22.57 10.37
N GLU A 28 23.43 23.56 10.39
CA GLU A 28 23.10 24.95 10.06
C GLU A 28 22.60 25.09 8.60
N CYS A 29 23.28 24.44 7.64
CA CYS A 29 22.83 24.41 6.24
C CYS A 29 21.44 23.77 6.11
N LEU A 30 21.23 22.60 6.71
CA LEU A 30 19.95 21.88 6.66
C LEU A 30 18.82 22.69 7.31
N ALA A 31 19.09 23.36 8.43
CA ALA A 31 18.12 24.23 9.10
C ALA A 31 17.72 25.41 8.21
N TYR A 32 18.66 25.97 7.44
CA TYR A 32 18.35 27.04 6.49
C TYR A 32 17.62 26.52 5.24
N ASP A 33 17.93 25.32 4.76
CA ASP A 33 17.15 24.66 3.70
C ASP A 33 15.69 24.45 4.12
N ASP A 34 15.45 24.13 5.40
CA ASP A 34 14.10 24.06 5.97
C ASP A 34 13.41 25.43 6.02
N GLU A 35 14.14 26.52 6.26
CA GLU A 35 13.62 27.89 6.14
C GLU A 35 13.22 28.22 4.71
N LEU A 36 14.09 27.94 3.74
CA LEU A 36 13.80 28.13 2.32
C LEU A 36 12.59 27.30 1.89
N ARG A 37 12.46 26.06 2.38
CA ARG A 37 11.32 25.18 2.10
C ARG A 37 10.03 25.73 2.68
N ARG A 38 10.03 26.17 3.94
CA ARG A 38 8.87 26.83 4.57
C ARG A 38 8.47 28.12 3.86
N GLY A 39 9.45 28.86 3.33
CA GLY A 39 9.24 30.06 2.52
C GLY A 39 8.76 29.79 1.09
N GLY A 40 8.66 28.53 0.65
CA GLY A 40 8.30 28.17 -0.73
C GLY A 40 9.41 28.45 -1.75
N HIS A 41 10.65 28.61 -1.29
CA HIS A 41 11.81 28.91 -2.14
C HIS A 41 12.67 27.69 -2.45
N PHE A 42 12.56 26.60 -1.70
CA PHE A 42 13.32 25.37 -1.94
C PHE A 42 12.52 24.36 -2.75
N LEU A 43 12.95 24.09 -3.98
CA LEU A 43 12.31 23.11 -4.89
C LEU A 43 12.94 21.72 -4.82
N GLY A 44 14.18 21.62 -4.33
CA GLY A 44 14.96 20.38 -4.30
C GLY A 44 16.45 20.67 -4.25
N GLY A 45 17.26 19.64 -4.04
CA GLY A 45 18.71 19.75 -4.02
C GLY A 45 19.34 18.40 -3.72
N GLU A 46 20.60 18.24 -4.09
CA GLU A 46 21.36 17.00 -3.87
C GLU A 46 22.81 17.34 -3.50
N ALA A 47 23.31 16.71 -2.44
CA ALA A 47 24.72 16.70 -2.12
C ALA A 47 25.43 15.64 -2.97
N LEU A 48 26.58 15.99 -3.53
CA LEU A 48 27.38 15.09 -4.34
C LEU A 48 28.45 14.41 -3.47
N GLN A 49 28.81 13.18 -3.85
CA GLN A 49 30.00 12.53 -3.30
C GLN A 49 31.27 13.24 -3.79
N ALA A 50 32.41 12.92 -3.16
CA ALA A 50 33.72 13.44 -3.54
C ALA A 50 33.98 13.27 -5.04
N ALA A 51 34.60 14.28 -5.66
CA ALA A 51 34.81 14.37 -7.11
C ALA A 51 35.60 13.17 -7.67
N GLN A 52 36.46 12.55 -6.86
CA GLN A 52 37.19 11.33 -7.22
C GLN A 52 36.30 10.11 -7.52
N ASN A 53 35.05 10.10 -7.05
CA ASN A 53 34.07 9.05 -7.35
C ASN A 53 33.29 9.33 -8.64
N ALA A 54 33.53 10.46 -9.30
CA ALA A 54 32.87 10.80 -10.54
C ALA A 54 33.38 9.93 -11.70
N VAL A 55 32.55 9.83 -12.75
CA VAL A 55 32.93 9.23 -14.04
C VAL A 55 32.56 10.22 -15.13
N THR A 56 33.50 10.50 -16.02
CA THR A 56 33.33 11.44 -17.13
C THR A 56 33.22 10.68 -18.45
N LEU A 57 32.20 11.00 -19.27
CA LEU A 57 32.01 10.42 -20.59
C LEU A 57 32.20 11.49 -21.68
N ARG A 58 32.87 11.14 -22.78
CA ARG A 58 32.97 12.00 -23.98
C ARG A 58 33.03 11.17 -25.27
N ILE A 59 32.57 11.74 -26.37
CA ILE A 59 32.78 11.13 -27.69
C ILE A 59 34.13 11.59 -28.24
N LYS A 60 34.97 10.64 -28.65
CA LYS A 60 36.22 10.90 -29.36
C LYS A 60 36.35 9.90 -30.50
N ASN A 61 36.63 10.40 -31.70
CA ASN A 61 36.74 9.61 -32.93
C ASN A 61 35.53 8.69 -33.20
N GLY A 62 34.31 9.12 -32.83
CA GLY A 62 33.09 8.35 -33.05
C GLY A 62 32.81 7.24 -32.03
N SER A 63 33.70 7.05 -31.03
CA SER A 63 33.50 6.14 -29.91
C SER A 63 33.33 6.89 -28.59
N VAL A 64 32.58 6.31 -27.65
CA VAL A 64 32.46 6.82 -26.28
C VAL A 64 33.69 6.41 -25.48
N GLU A 65 34.43 7.39 -24.97
CA GLU A 65 35.47 7.20 -23.96
C GLU A 65 34.88 7.48 -22.57
N VAL A 66 35.18 6.60 -21.61
CA VAL A 66 34.79 6.71 -20.20
C VAL A 66 36.07 6.83 -19.37
N THR A 67 36.17 7.87 -18.55
CA THR A 67 37.34 8.14 -17.71
C THR A 67 36.91 8.35 -16.27
N ASP A 68 37.63 7.74 -15.33
CA ASP A 68 37.42 7.95 -13.90
C ASP A 68 37.82 9.38 -13.50
N GLY A 69 37.10 9.94 -12.54
CA GLY A 69 37.32 11.28 -12.01
C GLY A 69 36.48 12.38 -12.67
N PRO A 70 36.58 13.62 -12.13
CA PRO A 70 35.78 14.75 -12.58
C PRO A 70 36.25 15.26 -13.96
N TYR A 71 35.37 16.02 -14.63
CA TYR A 71 35.71 16.60 -15.93
C TYR A 71 36.81 17.66 -15.85
N ILE A 72 36.84 18.46 -14.77
CA ILE A 72 37.82 19.52 -14.52
C ILE A 72 38.56 19.19 -13.25
N GLU A 73 39.88 19.28 -13.29
CA GLU A 73 40.72 19.32 -12.10
C GLU A 73 40.82 20.78 -11.62
N SER A 74 40.04 21.12 -10.60
CA SER A 74 40.06 22.42 -9.94
C SER A 74 40.28 22.28 -8.45
N LYS A 75 40.75 23.36 -7.83
CA LYS A 75 40.88 23.43 -6.37
C LYS A 75 39.53 23.37 -5.67
N GLU A 76 38.49 23.92 -6.29
CA GLU A 76 37.12 23.92 -5.78
C GLU A 76 36.27 23.03 -6.71
N MET A 77 35.70 21.97 -6.14
CA MET A 77 34.89 20.98 -6.86
C MET A 77 33.40 21.18 -6.54
N LEU A 78 32.51 20.83 -7.48
CA LEU A 78 31.07 20.89 -7.24
C LEU A 78 30.68 19.86 -6.16
N GLY A 79 30.24 20.34 -4.99
CA GLY A 79 29.85 19.50 -3.86
C GLY A 79 28.34 19.32 -3.71
N GLY A 80 27.52 20.15 -4.36
CA GLY A 80 26.07 20.03 -4.29
C GLY A 80 25.34 21.04 -5.15
N ILE A 81 24.05 20.77 -5.36
CA ILE A 81 23.16 21.67 -6.09
C ILE A 81 21.89 21.93 -5.27
N LEU A 82 21.36 23.16 -5.35
CA LEU A 82 20.03 23.52 -4.87
C LEU A 82 19.21 24.10 -6.03
N LEU A 83 17.95 23.73 -6.09
CA LEU A 83 16.96 24.29 -6.99
C LEU A 83 16.09 25.26 -6.20
N LEU A 84 16.14 26.54 -6.56
CA LEU A 84 15.37 27.58 -5.91
C LEU A 84 14.26 28.15 -6.79
N GLU A 85 13.17 28.56 -6.16
CA GLU A 85 12.18 29.46 -6.75
C GLU A 85 12.32 30.86 -6.14
N ALA A 86 12.60 31.84 -6.98
CA ALA A 86 12.71 33.23 -6.58
C ALA A 86 12.01 34.16 -7.59
N ARG A 87 11.84 35.42 -7.19
CA ARG A 87 11.11 36.42 -7.99
C ARG A 87 11.96 36.91 -9.17
N ASP A 88 13.26 37.06 -8.92
CA ASP A 88 14.29 37.47 -9.86
C ASP A 88 15.67 37.04 -9.30
N LEU A 89 16.74 37.32 -10.04
CA LEU A 89 18.11 36.96 -9.64
C LEU A 89 18.55 37.66 -8.35
N ASN A 90 18.11 38.90 -8.10
CA ASN A 90 18.47 39.62 -6.87
C ASN A 90 17.81 38.97 -5.66
N HIS A 91 16.58 38.49 -5.80
CA HIS A 91 15.91 37.71 -4.76
C HIS A 91 16.66 36.41 -4.48
N ALA A 92 17.08 35.67 -5.53
CA ALA A 92 17.87 34.45 -5.37
C ALA A 92 19.22 34.73 -4.66
N ILE A 93 19.92 35.81 -5.03
CA ILE A 93 21.15 36.25 -4.37
C ILE A 93 20.88 36.57 -2.89
N SER A 94 19.79 37.28 -2.58
CA SER A 94 19.43 37.63 -1.21
C SER A 94 19.13 36.42 -0.33
N LEU A 95 18.54 35.37 -0.91
CA LEU A 95 18.30 34.11 -0.21
C LEU A 95 19.62 33.37 0.02
N MET A 96 20.43 33.19 -1.02
CA MET A 96 21.68 32.44 -0.91
C MET A 96 22.76 33.15 -0.08
N THR A 97 22.74 34.48 0.03
CA THR A 97 23.66 35.23 0.90
C THR A 97 23.52 34.83 2.37
N GLN A 98 22.33 34.37 2.78
CA GLN A 98 22.06 33.94 4.15
C GLN A 98 22.36 32.45 4.37
N HIS A 99 22.55 31.67 3.30
CA HIS A 99 22.78 30.23 3.39
C HIS A 99 24.16 29.94 4.01
N PRO A 100 24.26 29.22 5.15
CA PRO A 100 25.52 29.01 5.87
C PRO A 100 26.65 28.43 5.01
N GLY A 101 26.30 27.59 4.03
CA GLY A 101 27.23 27.03 3.05
C GLY A 101 28.09 28.05 2.29
N VAL A 102 27.70 29.33 2.16
CA VAL A 102 28.56 30.36 1.53
C VAL A 102 29.87 30.61 2.31
N LYS A 103 29.94 30.19 3.57
CA LYS A 103 31.17 30.24 4.39
C LYS A 103 32.17 29.14 4.01
N MET A 104 31.69 28.07 3.38
CA MET A 104 32.46 26.86 3.05
C MET A 104 33.13 26.96 1.69
N GLY A 105 32.46 27.63 0.76
CA GLY A 105 32.94 27.88 -0.58
C GLY A 105 31.90 28.65 -1.40
N PRO A 106 32.23 29.00 -2.65
CA PRO A 106 31.37 29.84 -3.45
C PRO A 106 30.13 29.08 -3.93
N PHE A 107 29.03 29.82 -4.07
CA PHE A 107 27.85 29.37 -4.81
C PHE A 107 27.78 30.08 -6.16
N GLU A 108 27.69 29.31 -7.26
CA GLU A 108 27.31 29.87 -8.56
C GLU A 108 25.78 29.78 -8.71
N ILE A 109 25.11 30.93 -8.87
CA ILE A 109 23.66 31.01 -9.03
C ILE A 109 23.35 31.28 -10.50
N ARG A 110 22.66 30.35 -11.16
CA ARG A 110 22.26 30.47 -12.56
C ARG A 110 20.73 30.44 -12.70
N PRO A 111 20.12 31.31 -13.52
CA PRO A 111 18.75 31.11 -13.95
C PRO A 111 18.62 29.78 -14.69
N ALA A 112 17.55 29.02 -14.42
CA ALA A 112 17.19 27.87 -15.23
C ALA A 112 16.66 28.35 -16.59
N ASP A 113 17.00 27.62 -17.66
CA ASP A 113 16.50 27.92 -19.00
C ASP A 113 15.02 27.52 -19.11
N GLU A 114 14.11 28.48 -18.93
CA GLU A 114 12.67 28.20 -18.89
C GLU A 114 12.14 27.66 -20.22
N GLU A 115 12.71 28.08 -21.36
CA GLU A 115 12.28 27.62 -22.68
C GLU A 115 12.66 26.16 -22.91
N VAL A 116 13.92 25.79 -22.66
CA VAL A 116 14.38 24.40 -22.79
C VAL A 116 13.68 23.50 -21.78
N ASN A 117 13.50 23.96 -20.53
CA ASN A 117 12.80 23.18 -19.52
C ASN A 117 11.31 23.00 -19.85
N ALA A 118 10.66 23.97 -20.50
CA ALA A 118 9.30 23.80 -21.01
C ALA A 118 9.23 22.76 -22.12
N LEU A 119 10.23 22.69 -23.02
CA LEU A 119 10.32 21.66 -24.04
C LEU A 119 10.54 20.26 -23.44
N ILE A 120 11.39 20.15 -22.41
CA ILE A 120 11.60 18.89 -21.67
C ILE A 120 10.29 18.48 -21.00
N ALA A 121 9.63 19.38 -20.27
CA ALA A 121 8.35 19.10 -19.61
C ALA A 121 7.26 18.70 -20.61
N ALA A 122 7.17 19.36 -21.77
CA ALA A 122 6.24 18.99 -22.84
C ALA A 122 6.56 17.60 -23.41
N ARG A 123 7.84 17.25 -23.55
CA ARG A 123 8.27 15.92 -24.02
C ARG A 123 7.98 14.83 -22.98
N ASP A 124 8.22 15.09 -21.70
CA ASP A 124 7.91 14.16 -20.62
C ASP A 124 6.40 13.94 -20.51
N ALA A 125 5.61 15.02 -20.62
CA ALA A 125 4.15 14.93 -20.70
C ALA A 125 3.70 14.15 -21.94
N ALA A 126 4.33 14.37 -23.10
CA ALA A 126 4.05 13.62 -24.32
C ALA A 126 4.45 12.14 -24.21
N MET A 127 5.53 11.79 -23.50
CA MET A 127 5.94 10.41 -23.24
C MET A 127 4.99 9.71 -22.25
N ALA A 128 4.59 10.40 -21.19
CA ALA A 128 3.55 9.92 -20.28
C ALA A 128 2.23 9.68 -21.03
N ASN A 129 1.88 10.59 -21.94
CA ASN A 129 0.69 10.47 -22.79
C ASN A 129 0.86 9.43 -23.90
N ALA A 130 2.03 9.21 -24.49
CA ALA A 130 2.25 8.18 -25.52
C ALA A 130 2.09 6.77 -24.96
N SER A 131 2.45 6.57 -23.68
CA SER A 131 2.12 5.34 -22.95
C SER A 131 0.61 5.16 -22.69
N HIS A 132 -0.20 6.21 -22.90
CA HIS A 132 -1.65 6.23 -22.79
C HIS A 132 -2.38 6.28 -24.16
N ASP A 133 -1.82 6.92 -25.19
CA ASP A 133 -2.43 7.14 -26.51
C ASP A 133 -2.20 5.99 -27.50
N GLU A 134 -1.18 5.13 -27.28
CA GLU A 134 -1.06 3.85 -28.00
C GLU A 134 -1.95 2.73 -27.42
N CYS A 135 -2.72 3.05 -26.37
CA CYS A 135 -3.74 2.15 -25.86
C CYS A 135 -4.95 2.23 -26.78
N ASP A 136 -4.97 1.38 -27.80
CA ASP A 136 -6.13 1.22 -28.67
C ASP A 136 -7.34 0.71 -27.85
N HIS A 137 -8.16 1.66 -27.40
CA HIS A 137 -9.44 1.41 -26.74
C HIS A 137 -10.60 1.25 -27.74
N SER A 138 -10.33 1.16 -29.05
CA SER A 138 -11.36 1.14 -30.10
C SER A 138 -12.09 -0.19 -30.23
N LEU A 139 -11.60 -1.25 -29.58
CA LEU A 139 -12.24 -2.56 -29.55
C LEU A 139 -13.55 -2.50 -28.74
N LYS A 140 -14.67 -2.34 -29.45
CA LYS A 140 -16.01 -2.38 -28.86
C LYS A 140 -16.35 -3.80 -28.39
N PRO A 141 -16.86 -3.99 -27.15
CA PRO A 141 -17.39 -5.27 -26.71
C PRO A 141 -18.48 -5.78 -27.66
N CYS A 142 -18.58 -7.10 -27.83
CA CYS A 142 -19.72 -7.74 -28.48
C CYS A 142 -20.75 -8.14 -27.41
N ASP A 143 -22.02 -8.35 -27.81
CA ASP A 143 -23.08 -8.79 -26.89
C ASP A 143 -22.64 -10.04 -26.09
N GLY A 144 -22.39 -9.84 -24.80
CA GLY A 144 -22.01 -10.88 -23.84
C GLY A 144 -20.62 -11.51 -24.04
N LYS A 145 -19.65 -10.83 -24.66
CA LYS A 145 -18.22 -11.27 -24.67
C LYS A 145 -17.21 -10.15 -24.96
N PRO A 146 -15.95 -10.27 -24.49
CA PRO A 146 -14.89 -9.33 -24.87
C PRO A 146 -14.66 -9.36 -26.39
N ALA A 147 -14.22 -8.23 -26.95
CA ALA A 147 -13.85 -8.15 -28.35
C ALA A 147 -12.73 -9.14 -28.70
N VAL A 148 -12.83 -9.79 -29.86
CA VAL A 148 -11.76 -10.66 -30.37
C VAL A 148 -10.69 -9.79 -31.00
N ALA A 149 -9.47 -9.85 -30.48
CA ALA A 149 -8.32 -9.09 -30.94
C ALA A 149 -7.21 -10.01 -31.48
N THR A 150 -6.31 -9.47 -32.29
CA THR A 150 -5.05 -10.12 -32.62
C THR A 150 -4.13 -10.18 -31.40
N ARG A 151 -3.11 -11.04 -31.43
CA ARG A 151 -2.13 -11.15 -30.34
C ARG A 151 -1.39 -9.83 -30.07
N LYS A 152 -1.12 -9.06 -31.13
CA LYS A 152 -0.41 -7.78 -31.03
C LYS A 152 -1.28 -6.73 -30.34
N GLU A 153 -2.54 -6.60 -30.74
CA GLU A 153 -3.52 -5.69 -30.12
C GLU A 153 -3.73 -6.04 -28.64
N TRP A 154 -3.94 -7.33 -28.35
CA TRP A 154 -4.05 -7.81 -26.96
C TRP A 154 -2.80 -7.50 -26.13
N GLN A 155 -1.61 -7.68 -26.70
CA GLN A 155 -0.34 -7.42 -26.01
C GLN A 155 -0.19 -5.92 -25.70
N SER A 156 -0.55 -5.04 -26.63
CA SER A 156 -0.56 -3.58 -26.39
C SER A 156 -1.54 -3.21 -25.27
N ALA A 157 -2.76 -3.74 -25.33
CA ALA A 157 -3.80 -3.46 -24.33
C ALA A 157 -3.42 -3.94 -22.91
N ILE A 158 -2.83 -5.14 -22.78
CA ILE A 158 -2.42 -5.64 -21.46
C ILE A 158 -1.22 -4.87 -20.91
N ASP A 159 -0.30 -4.41 -21.76
CA ASP A 159 0.85 -3.62 -21.30
C ASP A 159 0.41 -2.24 -20.80
N CYS A 160 -0.58 -1.62 -21.44
CA CYS A 160 -1.28 -0.43 -20.92
C CYS A 160 -1.95 -0.69 -19.56
N LEU A 161 -2.72 -1.79 -19.44
CA LEU A 161 -3.41 -2.12 -18.20
C LEU A 161 -2.43 -2.34 -17.04
N ARG A 162 -1.30 -3.00 -17.30
CA ARG A 162 -0.26 -3.26 -16.29
C ARG A 162 0.35 -2.01 -15.68
N VAL A 163 0.38 -0.88 -16.39
CA VAL A 163 0.80 0.40 -15.81
C VAL A 163 -0.15 0.81 -14.69
N LYS A 164 -1.47 0.71 -14.94
CA LYS A 164 -2.52 1.00 -13.96
C LYS A 164 -2.48 0.00 -12.80
N GLU A 165 -2.29 -1.29 -13.08
CA GLU A 165 -2.14 -2.32 -12.04
C GLU A 165 -0.96 -2.02 -11.12
N LYS A 166 0.21 -1.66 -11.67
CA LYS A 166 1.40 -1.29 -10.87
C LYS A 166 1.16 -0.05 -10.02
N ALA A 167 0.47 0.97 -10.55
CA ALA A 167 0.08 2.14 -9.79
C ALA A 167 -0.84 1.76 -8.62
N ALA A 168 -1.85 0.92 -8.85
CA ALA A 168 -2.73 0.40 -7.80
C ALA A 168 -1.97 -0.40 -6.75
N THR A 169 -0.99 -1.24 -7.14
CA THR A 169 -0.12 -1.96 -6.20
C THR A 169 0.65 -1.00 -5.30
N ARG A 170 1.29 0.03 -5.85
CA ARG A 170 2.03 1.03 -5.05
C ARG A 170 1.12 1.81 -4.10
N ALA A 171 -0.10 2.11 -4.53
CA ALA A 171 -1.09 2.74 -3.66
C ALA A 171 -1.49 1.82 -2.49
N GLN A 172 -1.64 0.52 -2.74
CA GLN A 172 -1.87 -0.47 -1.67
C GLN A 172 -0.68 -0.57 -0.71
N ASP A 173 0.55 -0.53 -1.23
CA ASP A 173 1.77 -0.54 -0.40
C ASP A 173 1.83 0.69 0.53
N ALA A 174 1.50 1.87 0.01
CA ALA A 174 1.40 3.11 0.77
C ALA A 174 0.33 3.01 1.86
N LEU A 175 -0.87 2.53 1.51
CA LEU A 175 -1.97 2.33 2.46
C LEU A 175 -1.61 1.31 3.56
N ALA A 176 -0.90 0.23 3.21
CA ALA A 176 -0.39 -0.73 4.18
C ALA A 176 0.65 -0.10 5.12
N ALA A 177 1.45 0.86 4.64
CA ALA A 177 2.38 1.61 5.48
C ALA A 177 1.66 2.57 6.42
N GLU A 178 0.57 3.21 5.99
CA GLU A 178 -0.27 4.04 6.85
C GLU A 178 -0.93 3.23 7.96
N ARG A 179 -1.48 2.04 7.66
CA ARG A 179 -2.05 1.13 8.66
C ARG A 179 -1.05 0.78 9.77
N ARG A 180 0.23 0.58 9.42
CA ARG A 180 1.32 0.32 10.38
C ARG A 180 1.65 1.51 11.29
N ARG A 181 1.18 2.72 10.97
CA ARG A 181 1.41 3.96 11.73
C ARG A 181 0.17 4.44 12.49
N LEU A 182 -0.92 3.69 12.46
CA LEU A 182 -2.11 4.02 13.23
C LEU A 182 -1.79 4.02 14.74
N PRO A 183 -2.40 4.92 15.54
CA PRO A 183 -2.34 4.81 16.98
C PRO A 183 -3.01 3.51 17.43
N MET A 184 -2.53 2.97 18.55
CA MET A 184 -3.04 1.73 19.12
C MET A 184 -3.75 1.98 20.45
N VAL A 185 -4.80 1.20 20.74
CA VAL A 185 -5.60 1.31 21.97
C VAL A 185 -5.29 0.13 22.87
N LYS A 186 -4.85 0.40 24.10
CA LYS A 186 -4.60 -0.65 25.11
C LYS A 186 -5.93 -1.29 25.53
N ILE A 187 -5.94 -2.62 25.58
CA ILE A 187 -7.07 -3.40 26.07
C ILE A 187 -6.91 -3.59 27.58
N GLU A 188 -7.60 -2.76 28.35
CA GLU A 188 -7.57 -2.79 29.83
C GLU A 188 -8.44 -3.91 30.42
N LYS A 189 -9.52 -4.26 29.71
CA LYS A 189 -10.49 -5.26 30.16
C LYS A 189 -9.98 -6.66 29.86
N GLU A 190 -10.00 -7.52 30.87
CA GLU A 190 -9.74 -8.95 30.67
C GLU A 190 -10.96 -9.61 30.03
N TYR A 191 -10.77 -10.15 28.82
CA TYR A 191 -11.78 -10.95 28.12
C TYR A 191 -11.46 -12.42 28.21
N THR A 192 -12.50 -13.21 28.44
CA THR A 192 -12.47 -14.67 28.43
C THR A 192 -13.33 -15.22 27.31
N PHE A 193 -13.00 -16.41 26.84
CA PHE A 193 -13.72 -17.10 25.78
C PHE A 193 -13.82 -18.58 26.10
N GLU A 194 -14.89 -19.21 25.65
CA GLU A 194 -15.02 -20.65 25.71
C GLU A 194 -14.39 -21.24 24.44
N GLY A 195 -13.39 -22.11 24.60
CA GLY A 195 -12.74 -22.83 23.52
C GLY A 195 -12.83 -24.35 23.70
N PRO A 196 -12.36 -25.14 22.71
CA PRO A 196 -12.46 -26.61 22.72
C PRO A 196 -11.76 -27.28 23.91
N SER A 197 -10.83 -26.58 24.57
CA SER A 197 -10.09 -27.07 25.73
C SER A 197 -10.49 -26.37 27.04
N GLY A 198 -11.61 -25.65 27.05
CA GLY A 198 -12.11 -24.89 28.18
C GLY A 198 -11.95 -23.38 28.02
N MET A 199 -12.04 -22.67 29.14
CA MET A 199 -11.96 -21.21 29.16
C MET A 199 -10.55 -20.71 28.89
N VAL A 200 -10.41 -19.72 28.00
CA VAL A 200 -9.15 -19.06 27.65
C VAL A 200 -9.30 -17.55 27.76
N LYS A 201 -8.19 -16.82 27.88
CA LYS A 201 -8.15 -15.35 27.85
C LYS A 201 -7.78 -14.85 26.46
N LEU A 202 -8.02 -13.56 26.17
CA LEU A 202 -7.61 -12.95 24.89
C LEU A 202 -6.11 -13.14 24.59
N ILE A 203 -5.25 -13.10 25.62
CA ILE A 203 -3.82 -13.29 25.45
C ILE A 203 -3.45 -14.70 24.97
N ASP A 204 -4.27 -15.70 25.27
CA ASP A 204 -4.02 -17.10 24.90
C ASP A 204 -4.29 -17.34 23.41
N LEU A 205 -5.19 -16.56 22.79
CA LEU A 205 -5.48 -16.61 21.35
C LEU A 205 -4.26 -16.22 20.49
N PHE A 206 -3.27 -15.53 21.07
CA PHE A 206 -2.00 -15.25 20.39
C PHE A 206 -1.17 -16.51 20.17
N GLU A 207 -1.42 -17.60 20.88
CA GLU A 207 -0.62 -18.85 20.79
C GLU A 207 0.90 -18.59 20.92
N GLY A 208 1.27 -17.66 21.81
CA GLY A 208 2.67 -17.26 22.03
C GLY A 208 3.28 -16.33 20.97
N ARG A 209 2.53 -15.92 19.94
CA ARG A 209 2.98 -14.97 18.92
C ARG A 209 2.75 -13.51 19.34
N GLN A 210 3.33 -12.58 18.61
CA GLN A 210 3.22 -11.14 18.89
C GLN A 210 1.98 -10.48 18.30
N GLN A 211 1.39 -11.08 17.25
CA GLN A 211 0.24 -10.50 16.56
C GLN A 211 -0.92 -11.47 16.54
N LEU A 212 -2.14 -10.94 16.61
CA LEU A 212 -3.38 -11.69 16.53
C LEU A 212 -4.37 -10.99 15.59
N ALA A 213 -4.93 -11.73 14.65
CA ALA A 213 -6.10 -11.35 13.87
C ALA A 213 -7.33 -12.06 14.46
N VAL A 214 -8.32 -11.30 14.92
CA VAL A 214 -9.63 -11.84 15.31
C VAL A 214 -10.64 -11.49 14.23
N TYR A 215 -11.19 -12.50 13.58
CA TYR A 215 -12.34 -12.34 12.72
C TYR A 215 -13.62 -12.52 13.55
N HIS A 216 -14.39 -11.43 13.67
CA HIS A 216 -15.69 -11.39 14.30
C HIS A 216 -16.70 -12.02 13.35
N PHE A 217 -17.00 -13.29 13.58
CA PHE A 217 -17.87 -14.09 12.74
C PHE A 217 -19.31 -13.96 13.27
N MET A 218 -20.24 -13.56 12.40
CA MET A 218 -21.66 -13.45 12.75
C MET A 218 -22.30 -14.83 12.94
N PHE A 219 -22.54 -15.19 14.19
CA PHE A 219 -23.23 -16.43 14.60
C PHE A 219 -23.99 -16.14 15.91
N ALA A 220 -25.24 -15.70 15.79
CA ALA A 220 -26.13 -15.33 16.89
C ALA A 220 -27.61 -15.54 16.50
N GLU A 221 -28.54 -15.40 17.45
CA GLU A 221 -29.97 -15.71 17.25
C GLU A 221 -30.65 -14.93 16.10
N ASN A 222 -30.19 -13.70 15.85
CA ASN A 222 -30.69 -12.83 14.79
C ASN A 222 -29.99 -13.04 13.43
N VAL A 223 -29.07 -14.00 13.32
CA VAL A 223 -28.35 -14.31 12.08
C VAL A 223 -29.06 -15.44 11.33
N CYS A 224 -29.28 -15.24 10.02
CA CYS A 224 -29.89 -16.26 9.17
C CYS A 224 -29.09 -17.57 9.19
N GLY A 225 -29.77 -18.68 9.52
CA GLY A 225 -29.18 -20.01 9.68
C GLY A 225 -29.00 -20.46 11.12
N TRP A 226 -29.17 -19.57 12.10
CA TRP A 226 -29.18 -19.94 13.51
C TRP A 226 -30.23 -21.04 13.81
N PRO A 227 -29.96 -22.00 14.72
CA PRO A 227 -28.74 -22.19 15.51
C PRO A 227 -27.69 -23.11 14.87
N THR A 228 -27.91 -23.58 13.65
CA THR A 228 -27.10 -24.64 13.04
C THR A 228 -26.10 -24.14 12.01
N ALA A 229 -26.20 -22.89 11.59
CA ALA A 229 -25.36 -22.34 10.55
C ALA A 229 -25.13 -20.83 10.69
N GLY A 230 -23.92 -20.41 10.34
CA GLY A 230 -23.48 -19.03 10.44
C GLY A 230 -23.88 -18.17 9.24
N CYS A 231 -23.56 -16.87 9.33
CA CYS A 231 -23.72 -15.93 8.22
C CYS A 231 -23.03 -16.44 6.95
N VAL A 232 -23.73 -16.33 5.81
CA VAL A 232 -23.24 -16.78 4.51
C VAL A 232 -21.94 -16.07 4.13
N GLY A 233 -21.88 -14.74 4.25
CA GLY A 233 -20.68 -13.97 3.90
C GLY A 233 -19.48 -14.21 4.83
N CYS A 234 -19.73 -14.38 6.13
CA CYS A 234 -18.67 -14.81 7.04
C CYS A 234 -18.13 -16.19 6.65
N SER A 235 -19.02 -17.10 6.23
CA SER A 235 -18.62 -18.45 5.80
C SER A 235 -17.78 -18.41 4.52
N THR A 236 -18.20 -17.62 3.52
CA THR A 236 -17.43 -17.41 2.28
C THR A 236 -16.05 -16.81 2.57
N LEU A 237 -15.93 -15.88 3.53
CA LEU A 237 -14.63 -15.33 3.91
C LEU A 237 -13.74 -16.40 4.54
N VAL A 238 -14.26 -17.18 5.48
CA VAL A 238 -13.47 -18.22 6.16
C VAL A 238 -13.03 -19.32 5.20
N ASP A 239 -13.84 -19.68 4.20
CA ASP A 239 -13.44 -20.58 3.11
C ASP A 239 -12.24 -20.08 2.31
N ASN A 240 -11.99 -18.76 2.31
CA ASN A 240 -10.86 -18.14 1.64
C ASN A 240 -9.61 -17.96 2.52
N LEU A 241 -9.73 -18.20 3.82
CA LEU A 241 -8.60 -18.19 4.72
C LEU A 241 -7.79 -19.47 4.50
N GLY A 242 -6.73 -19.36 3.68
CA GLY A 242 -5.82 -20.47 3.38
C GLY A 242 -5.07 -20.98 4.61
N HIS A 243 -4.07 -21.84 4.38
CA HIS A 243 -3.33 -22.45 5.48
C HIS A 243 -2.57 -21.40 6.32
N SER A 244 -2.80 -21.41 7.64
CA SER A 244 -2.21 -20.45 8.59
C SER A 244 -0.69 -20.52 8.74
N ALA A 245 0.00 -21.55 8.21
CA ALA A 245 1.43 -21.72 8.37
C ALA A 245 2.23 -20.51 7.86
N HIS A 246 1.78 -19.90 6.76
CA HIS A 246 2.45 -18.76 6.14
C HIS A 246 2.36 -17.48 6.99
N ILE A 247 1.21 -17.21 7.63
CA ILE A 247 1.04 -16.06 8.52
C ILE A 247 1.67 -16.31 9.90
N ASN A 248 1.59 -17.55 10.39
CA ASN A 248 2.23 -17.97 11.65
C ASN A 248 3.75 -17.79 11.58
N ALA A 249 4.37 -18.07 10.43
CA ALA A 249 5.81 -17.84 10.19
C ALA A 249 6.21 -16.36 10.28
N ARG A 250 5.25 -15.43 10.22
CA ARG A 250 5.44 -13.98 10.41
C ARG A 250 4.90 -13.48 11.75
N GLY A 251 4.69 -14.39 12.70
CA GLY A 251 4.29 -14.04 14.07
C GLY A 251 2.83 -13.58 14.20
N LEU A 252 1.97 -13.93 13.24
CA LEU A 252 0.54 -13.63 13.26
C LEU A 252 -0.28 -14.90 13.51
N SER A 253 -1.03 -14.92 14.60
CA SER A 253 -2.09 -15.89 14.87
C SER A 253 -3.42 -15.39 14.30
N ILE A 254 -4.33 -16.29 13.97
CA ILE A 254 -5.68 -15.95 13.52
C ILE A 254 -6.71 -16.79 14.28
N ALA A 255 -7.80 -16.15 14.72
CA ALA A 255 -8.89 -16.80 15.42
C ALA A 255 -10.25 -16.26 14.95
N LEU A 256 -11.25 -17.14 14.95
CA LEU A 256 -12.65 -16.76 14.80
C LEU A 256 -13.26 -16.54 16.20
N VAL A 257 -14.08 -15.51 16.35
CA VAL A 257 -14.86 -15.26 17.59
C VAL A 257 -16.30 -14.97 17.23
N SER A 258 -17.24 -15.56 17.98
CA SER A 258 -18.68 -15.37 17.79
C SER A 258 -19.43 -15.37 19.11
N LEU A 259 -20.59 -14.68 19.15
CA LEU A 259 -21.47 -14.60 20.31
C LEU A 259 -22.19 -15.94 20.64
N GLY A 260 -22.30 -16.85 19.67
CA GLY A 260 -23.01 -18.13 19.83
C GLY A 260 -22.31 -19.16 20.73
N PRO A 261 -23.06 -20.11 21.33
CA PRO A 261 -22.51 -21.17 22.18
C PRO A 261 -21.48 -22.05 21.45
N LEU A 262 -20.41 -22.45 22.17
CA LEU A 262 -19.30 -23.21 21.61
C LEU A 262 -19.74 -24.49 20.88
N ALA A 263 -20.69 -25.25 21.45
CA ALA A 263 -21.18 -26.49 20.86
C ALA A 263 -21.75 -26.30 19.43
N ASN A 264 -22.43 -25.17 19.20
CA ASN A 264 -22.98 -24.82 17.88
C ASN A 264 -21.87 -24.41 16.91
N LEU A 265 -20.89 -23.63 17.39
CA LEU A 265 -19.72 -23.22 16.62
C LEU A 265 -18.91 -24.44 16.17
N GLU A 266 -18.66 -25.39 17.06
CA GLU A 266 -17.91 -26.62 16.76
C GLU A 266 -18.65 -27.52 15.75
N ALA A 267 -19.96 -27.68 15.92
CA ALA A 267 -20.78 -28.45 14.98
C ALA A 267 -20.75 -27.83 13.58
N TYR A 268 -20.87 -26.51 13.49
CA TYR A 268 -20.83 -25.81 12.21
C TYR A 268 -19.42 -25.78 11.60
N LYS A 269 -18.38 -25.52 12.40
CA LYS A 269 -16.98 -25.64 11.98
C LYS A 269 -16.68 -27.01 11.37
N LYS A 270 -17.18 -28.08 12.01
CA LYS A 270 -17.04 -29.46 11.53
C LYS A 270 -17.77 -29.66 10.20
N ARG A 271 -18.99 -29.14 10.04
CA ARG A 271 -19.73 -29.18 8.77
C ARG A 271 -18.94 -28.52 7.65
N MET A 272 -18.35 -27.35 7.91
CA MET A 272 -17.62 -26.56 6.91
C MET A 272 -16.18 -27.06 6.66
N GLY A 273 -15.67 -28.00 7.46
CA GLY A 273 -14.33 -28.56 7.29
C GLY A 273 -13.18 -27.61 7.65
N TRP A 274 -13.45 -26.57 8.44
CA TRP A 274 -12.43 -25.56 8.76
C TRP A 274 -11.47 -26.02 9.87
N ALA A 275 -10.19 -25.67 9.71
CA ALA A 275 -9.15 -25.96 10.70
C ALA A 275 -8.91 -24.82 11.72
N LEU A 276 -9.35 -23.60 11.40
CA LEU A 276 -9.08 -22.40 12.20
C LEU A 276 -9.66 -22.49 13.62
N PRO A 277 -8.96 -21.97 14.64
CA PRO A 277 -9.51 -21.94 16.00
C PRO A 277 -10.72 -21.00 16.04
N TRP A 278 -11.78 -21.44 16.72
CA TRP A 278 -13.02 -20.68 16.88
C TRP A 278 -13.43 -20.72 18.33
N TYR A 279 -13.66 -19.54 18.91
CA TYR A 279 -14.02 -19.36 20.30
C TYR A 279 -15.38 -18.68 20.44
N SER A 280 -16.09 -19.05 21.49
CA SER A 280 -17.35 -18.42 21.89
C SER A 280 -17.06 -17.26 22.84
N SER A 281 -17.62 -16.09 22.53
CA SER A 281 -17.68 -14.93 23.42
C SER A 281 -19.02 -14.85 24.17
N ALA A 282 -19.85 -15.90 24.10
CA ALA A 282 -21.14 -15.96 24.78
C ALA A 282 -20.99 -15.65 26.28
N GLY A 283 -21.87 -14.80 26.82
CA GLY A 283 -21.82 -14.37 28.22
C GLY A 283 -20.75 -13.32 28.53
N THR A 284 -20.09 -12.76 27.51
CA THR A 284 -19.17 -11.62 27.63
C THR A 284 -19.67 -10.45 26.79
N THR A 285 -19.10 -9.26 27.01
CA THR A 285 -19.38 -8.07 26.20
C THR A 285 -18.35 -7.86 25.08
N PHE A 286 -17.52 -8.87 24.75
CA PHE A 286 -16.43 -8.69 23.78
C PHE A 286 -16.95 -8.16 22.44
N ASN A 287 -17.98 -8.78 21.86
CA ASN A 287 -18.51 -8.32 20.58
C ASN A 287 -19.13 -6.90 20.65
N GLU A 288 -19.76 -6.55 21.77
CA GLU A 288 -20.34 -5.22 22.01
C GLU A 288 -19.24 -4.15 22.14
N ASP A 289 -18.21 -4.42 22.95
CA ASP A 289 -17.09 -3.50 23.21
C ASP A 289 -16.27 -3.23 21.93
N PHE A 290 -16.25 -4.18 20.99
CA PHE A 290 -15.61 -4.02 19.67
C PHE A 290 -16.56 -3.54 18.57
N GLY A 291 -17.80 -3.16 18.93
CA GLY A 291 -18.77 -2.53 18.04
C GLY A 291 -19.34 -3.46 16.95
N VAL A 292 -19.18 -4.77 17.10
CA VAL A 292 -19.70 -5.76 16.14
C VAL A 292 -21.04 -6.36 16.55
N THR A 293 -21.43 -6.18 17.82
CA THR A 293 -22.80 -6.40 18.32
C THR A 293 -23.40 -5.06 18.73
N THR A 294 -24.56 -4.72 18.18
CA THR A 294 -25.27 -3.46 18.43
C THR A 294 -26.76 -3.71 18.62
N LEU A 295 -27.51 -2.67 18.99
CA LEU A 295 -28.98 -2.75 19.04
C LEU A 295 -29.59 -3.01 17.66
N GLU A 296 -28.91 -2.60 16.59
CA GLU A 296 -29.28 -2.88 15.20
C GLU A 296 -28.98 -4.32 14.76
N GLY A 297 -28.18 -5.06 15.54
CA GLY A 297 -27.88 -6.47 15.35
C GLY A 297 -26.39 -6.78 15.28
N GLU A 298 -26.09 -7.96 14.73
CA GLU A 298 -24.72 -8.44 14.53
C GLU A 298 -24.12 -7.90 13.23
N SER A 299 -22.82 -7.65 13.27
CA SER A 299 -22.01 -7.35 12.10
C SER A 299 -20.70 -8.13 12.15
N HIS A 300 -20.00 -8.21 11.02
CA HIS A 300 -18.70 -8.86 10.93
C HIS A 300 -17.57 -7.85 10.85
N GLY A 301 -16.37 -8.29 11.20
CA GLY A 301 -15.17 -7.47 11.06
C GLY A 301 -13.90 -8.22 11.38
N LEU A 302 -12.76 -7.61 11.05
CA LEU A 302 -11.43 -8.10 11.38
C LEU A 302 -10.75 -7.09 12.31
N SER A 303 -10.43 -7.52 13.52
CA SER A 303 -9.59 -6.77 14.46
C SER A 303 -8.16 -7.30 14.44
N MET A 304 -7.19 -6.39 14.43
CA MET A 304 -5.78 -6.71 14.57
C MET A 304 -5.28 -6.26 15.94
N PHE A 305 -4.56 -7.15 16.61
CA PHE A 305 -3.96 -6.90 17.90
C PHE A 305 -2.46 -7.12 17.89
N LEU A 306 -1.77 -6.34 18.70
CA LEU A 306 -0.36 -6.46 19.01
C LEU A 306 -0.20 -6.76 20.49
N ARG A 307 0.71 -7.68 20.81
CA ARG A 307 1.10 -8.02 22.18
C ARG A 307 2.49 -7.48 22.48
N ASP A 308 2.61 -6.75 23.58
CA ASP A 308 3.89 -6.35 24.17
C ASP A 308 3.94 -6.83 25.63
N GLY A 309 4.76 -7.85 25.89
CA GLY A 309 4.77 -8.54 27.19
C GLY A 309 3.40 -9.14 27.52
N ASN A 310 2.72 -8.57 28.53
CA ASN A 310 1.37 -8.96 28.93
C ASN A 310 0.30 -7.96 28.48
N ASP A 311 0.71 -6.82 27.92
CA ASP A 311 -0.21 -5.82 27.42
C ASP A 311 -0.66 -6.16 26.00
N ILE A 312 -1.94 -5.93 25.72
CA ILE A 312 -2.56 -6.14 24.42
C ILE A 312 -3.06 -4.80 23.91
N TYR A 313 -2.81 -4.54 22.63
CA TYR A 313 -3.25 -3.32 21.95
C TYR A 313 -4.04 -3.67 20.71
N GLN A 314 -5.21 -3.07 20.51
CA GLN A 314 -5.86 -3.08 19.20
C GLN A 314 -5.17 -2.04 18.32
N THR A 315 -4.80 -2.45 17.10
CA THR A 315 -4.02 -1.63 16.15
C THR A 315 -4.79 -1.27 14.90
N TYR A 316 -5.77 -2.10 14.52
CA TYR A 316 -6.56 -1.90 13.31
C TYR A 316 -7.90 -2.63 13.39
N PHE A 317 -8.91 -2.07 12.71
CA PHE A 317 -10.20 -2.71 12.51
C PHE A 317 -10.71 -2.43 11.08
N THR A 318 -11.37 -3.41 10.48
CA THR A 318 -12.16 -3.22 9.27
C THR A 318 -13.41 -4.11 9.28
N GLY A 319 -14.52 -3.59 8.77
CA GLY A 319 -15.78 -4.33 8.58
C GLY A 319 -16.37 -4.01 7.22
N GLN A 320 -17.53 -4.59 6.89
CA GLN A 320 -18.25 -4.32 5.64
C GLN A 320 -17.33 -4.47 4.40
N ARG A 321 -17.39 -3.50 3.46
CA ARG A 321 -16.48 -3.37 2.30
C ARG A 321 -15.05 -3.05 2.77
N GLY A 322 -14.36 -4.09 3.18
CA GLY A 322 -12.97 -4.08 3.62
C GLY A 322 -12.48 -5.49 3.92
N CYS A 323 -13.36 -6.35 4.41
CA CYS A 323 -13.08 -7.78 4.63
C CYS A 323 -12.88 -8.57 3.31
N GLU A 324 -13.44 -8.08 2.20
CA GLU A 324 -13.26 -8.68 0.87
C GLU A 324 -11.80 -8.75 0.41
N ALA A 325 -10.93 -7.89 0.95
CA ALA A 325 -9.50 -7.90 0.64
C ALA A 325 -8.81 -9.23 1.04
N PHE A 326 -9.44 -10.02 1.91
CA PHE A 326 -8.95 -11.33 2.35
C PHE A 326 -9.57 -12.50 1.57
N MET A 327 -10.44 -12.21 0.59
CA MET A 327 -11.14 -13.23 -0.20
C MET A 327 -10.43 -13.48 -1.52
N THR A 328 -9.74 -14.62 -1.60
CA THR A 328 -9.04 -15.04 -2.83
C THR A 328 -9.99 -15.28 -4.01
N SER A 329 -11.20 -15.77 -3.75
CA SER A 329 -12.25 -15.96 -4.76
C SER A 329 -12.60 -14.65 -5.45
N PHE A 330 -12.66 -13.54 -4.70
CA PHE A 330 -12.99 -12.22 -5.23
C PHE A 330 -11.84 -11.62 -6.02
N ALA A 331 -10.62 -11.73 -5.49
CA ALA A 331 -9.43 -11.34 -6.23
C ALA A 331 -9.27 -12.08 -7.58
N LEU A 332 -9.74 -13.33 -7.67
CA LEU A 332 -9.78 -14.10 -8.91
C LEU A 332 -10.94 -13.69 -9.83
N LEU A 333 -12.15 -13.52 -9.30
CA LEU A 333 -13.32 -13.09 -10.06
C LEU A 333 -13.12 -11.69 -10.67
N ASP A 334 -12.48 -10.76 -9.96
CA ASP A 334 -12.14 -9.42 -10.46
C ASP A 334 -11.20 -9.45 -11.69
N ARG A 335 -10.54 -10.58 -11.94
CA ARG A 335 -9.69 -10.82 -13.12
C ARG A 335 -10.35 -11.70 -14.16
N ALA A 336 -11.48 -12.32 -13.83
CA ALA A 336 -12.26 -13.09 -14.76
C ALA A 336 -12.99 -12.15 -15.73
N PRO A 337 -13.20 -12.55 -17.00
CA PRO A 337 -13.90 -11.70 -17.97
C PRO A 337 -15.33 -11.29 -17.57
N LEU A 338 -15.97 -12.05 -16.67
CA LEU A 338 -17.33 -11.82 -16.19
C LEU A 338 -17.39 -11.03 -14.88
N GLY A 339 -16.24 -10.70 -14.27
CA GLY A 339 -16.20 -10.12 -12.94
C GLY A 339 -16.87 -11.01 -11.89
N ARG A 340 -17.44 -10.38 -10.87
CA ARG A 340 -18.27 -11.01 -9.83
C ARG A 340 -19.72 -11.18 -10.26
N GLN A 341 -20.12 -10.61 -11.40
CA GLN A 341 -21.48 -10.61 -11.93
C GLN A 341 -22.47 -9.87 -11.02
N GLU A 342 -22.04 -8.73 -10.48
CA GLU A 342 -22.83 -7.90 -9.58
C GLU A 342 -23.15 -6.54 -10.21
N THR A 343 -24.36 -6.00 -9.96
CA THR A 343 -24.88 -4.78 -10.61
C THR A 343 -24.11 -3.50 -10.26
N TRP A 344 -23.22 -3.53 -9.27
CA TRP A 344 -22.34 -2.39 -8.95
C TRP A 344 -21.08 -2.35 -9.82
N GLU A 345 -20.72 -3.45 -10.49
CA GLU A 345 -19.57 -3.51 -11.39
C GLU A 345 -19.86 -2.77 -12.70
N ASP A 346 -18.90 -1.96 -13.17
CA ASP A 346 -18.92 -1.38 -14.51
C ASP A 346 -18.56 -2.45 -15.54
N SER A 347 -19.55 -3.27 -15.87
CA SER A 347 -19.44 -4.36 -16.83
C SER A 347 -19.99 -3.94 -18.20
N PRO A 348 -19.37 -4.37 -19.31
CA PRO A 348 -19.94 -4.20 -20.64
C PRO A 348 -21.41 -4.64 -20.75
N GLN A 349 -22.14 -3.97 -21.65
CA GLN A 349 -23.55 -4.26 -21.92
C GLN A 349 -23.77 -5.74 -22.28
N GLY A 350 -24.80 -6.35 -21.68
CA GLY A 350 -25.20 -7.73 -21.93
C GLY A 350 -24.49 -8.78 -21.08
N TRP A 351 -23.57 -8.38 -20.19
CA TRP A 351 -23.01 -9.32 -19.21
C TRP A 351 -24.04 -9.73 -18.14
N PRO A 352 -23.98 -10.99 -17.66
CA PRO A 352 -24.85 -11.44 -16.59
C PRO A 352 -24.51 -10.66 -15.31
N GLN A 353 -25.53 -10.05 -14.72
CA GLN A 353 -25.42 -9.37 -13.43
C GLN A 353 -26.61 -9.70 -12.54
N SER A 354 -26.37 -9.73 -11.24
CA SER A 354 -27.36 -9.88 -10.18
C SER A 354 -27.14 -8.83 -9.09
N ASP A 355 -28.09 -8.65 -8.18
CA ASP A 355 -27.91 -7.73 -7.06
C ASP A 355 -26.70 -8.14 -6.20
N PRO A 356 -25.98 -7.19 -5.59
CA PRO A 356 -24.78 -7.51 -4.81
C PRO A 356 -25.11 -8.49 -3.68
N TYR A 357 -24.20 -9.43 -3.41
CA TYR A 357 -24.29 -10.39 -2.29
C TYR A 357 -25.40 -11.45 -2.36
N VAL A 358 -26.25 -11.47 -3.41
CA VAL A 358 -27.40 -12.39 -3.48
C VAL A 358 -27.03 -13.81 -3.93
N TRP A 359 -25.91 -13.97 -4.62
CA TRP A 359 -25.47 -15.26 -5.16
C TRP A 359 -24.63 -16.07 -4.15
N TRP A 360 -24.22 -15.46 -3.04
CA TRP A 360 -23.36 -16.09 -2.06
C TRP A 360 -24.10 -17.23 -1.37
N ARG A 361 -23.44 -18.37 -1.17
CA ARG A 361 -23.94 -19.53 -0.43
C ARG A 361 -22.83 -20.07 0.46
N ARG A 362 -23.20 -20.91 1.43
CA ARG A 362 -22.21 -21.77 2.09
C ARG A 362 -21.64 -22.74 1.04
N ASN A 363 -20.39 -23.15 1.19
CA ASN A 363 -19.70 -23.95 0.17
C ASN A 363 -20.41 -25.27 -0.18
N ASP A 364 -21.26 -25.78 0.71
CA ASP A 364 -22.06 -27.01 0.55
C ASP A 364 -23.52 -26.75 0.13
N GLU A 365 -23.88 -25.50 -0.17
CA GLU A 365 -25.24 -25.06 -0.53
C GLU A 365 -25.34 -24.50 -1.95
N TYR A 366 -24.25 -24.52 -2.73
CA TYR A 366 -24.33 -24.26 -4.17
C TYR A 366 -24.97 -25.48 -4.87
N GLU A 367 -25.92 -25.24 -5.78
CA GLU A 367 -26.48 -26.31 -6.61
C GLU A 367 -25.36 -26.99 -7.41
N ALA A 368 -25.32 -28.33 -7.41
CA ALA A 368 -24.39 -29.06 -8.26
C ALA A 368 -24.68 -28.69 -9.73
N PRO A 369 -23.68 -28.27 -10.52
CA PRO A 369 -23.94 -27.83 -11.87
C PRO A 369 -24.57 -28.97 -12.67
N MET A 370 -25.77 -28.75 -13.21
CA MET A 370 -26.21 -29.54 -14.35
C MET A 370 -25.21 -29.26 -15.47
N LEU A 371 -24.29 -30.20 -15.70
CA LEU A 371 -23.42 -30.21 -16.86
C LEU A 371 -24.30 -30.32 -18.12
N THR A 372 -24.84 -29.20 -18.61
CA THR A 372 -25.34 -29.12 -19.98
C THR A 372 -24.11 -29.19 -20.88
N PRO A 373 -23.97 -30.22 -21.73
CA PRO A 373 -22.88 -30.27 -22.69
C PRO A 373 -22.93 -29.03 -23.56
N LEU A 374 -21.80 -28.35 -23.72
CA LEU A 374 -21.62 -27.32 -24.74
C LEU A 374 -22.15 -27.89 -26.06
N GLN A 375 -23.23 -27.29 -26.56
CA GLN A 375 -23.77 -27.64 -27.88
C GLN A 375 -22.66 -27.39 -28.90
N LYS A 376 -22.32 -28.47 -29.64
CA LYS A 376 -21.21 -28.54 -30.60
C LYS A 376 -21.34 -27.56 -31.76
#